data_AF-A0A2L0CZF2-F1
#
_entry.id   AF-A0A2L0CZF2-F1
#
_cell.length_a   1.000
_cell.length_b   1.000
_cell.length_c   1.000
_cell.angle_alpha   90.00
_cell.angle_beta   90.00
_cell.angle_gamma   90.00
#
_symmetry.space_group_name_H-M   'P 1'
#
loop_
_entity.id
_entity.type
_entity.pdbx_description
1 polymer ?
#
loop_
_entity_poly.entity_id
_entity_poly.type
_entity_poly.pdbx_seq_one_letter_code
_entity_poly.pdbx_strand_id
1 'polypeptide(L)'
;RFVKALVGMVMYNEDTNEIAKPSELLVSVRSYMNVLQTVENYVHIDITRVFNNCLLQQTQQLDSQGEKTIAAIYTQWYSEVLLRRVSGGNIVFSMNQRSFVSLTSEGTIPFNPEEYSDVNELRALAELIGPYGMKQLSETLMWHIASQVVELKKLADANKEVLILLRTNFDKPEVMKEQFKKLNHVENVLQRMTIVGVILSFRQLAQSCLTDVLEQRIPFLVSSILDFRHHLPSGDPMKIVSEMTSAAGLPCKVDPTLIFALKSQKPETEGDEHLLVCLL
;
A
#
# COMPACT_ATOMS: atom_id res chain seq x y z
N ARG A 1 -27.12 6.92 -11.33
CA ARG A 1 -26.65 6.73 -12.73
C ARG A 1 -25.18 7.10 -12.86
N PHE A 2 -24.74 8.28 -12.42
CA PHE A 2 -23.32 8.66 -12.41
C PHE A 2 -22.43 7.67 -11.64
N VAL A 3 -22.78 7.30 -10.41
CA VAL A 3 -22.04 6.28 -9.61
C VAL A 3 -21.90 4.94 -10.34
N LYS A 4 -22.99 4.42 -10.93
CA LYS A 4 -22.96 3.17 -11.71
C LYS A 4 -22.07 3.28 -12.95
N ALA A 5 -22.06 4.45 -13.61
CA ALA A 5 -21.17 4.69 -14.75
C ALA A 5 -19.71 4.76 -14.31
N LEU A 6 -19.41 5.43 -13.18
CA LEU A 6 -18.06 5.51 -12.59
C LEU A 6 -17.49 4.11 -12.29
N VAL A 7 -18.24 3.27 -11.58
CA VAL A 7 -17.81 1.90 -11.27
C VAL A 7 -17.75 1.05 -12.54
N GLY A 8 -18.69 1.23 -13.48
CA GLY A 8 -18.65 0.54 -14.78
C GLY A 8 -17.40 0.89 -15.60
N MET A 9 -16.91 2.13 -15.54
CA MET A 9 -15.68 2.55 -16.23
C MET A 9 -14.41 1.94 -15.66
N VAL A 10 -14.45 1.36 -14.45
CA VAL A 10 -13.33 0.58 -13.88
C VAL A 10 -13.09 -0.70 -14.67
N MET A 11 -14.12 -1.21 -15.37
CA MET A 11 -14.05 -2.40 -16.22
C MET A 11 -13.44 -3.62 -15.50
N TYR A 12 -13.69 -3.74 -14.18
CA TYR A 12 -13.13 -4.82 -13.40
C TYR A 12 -13.85 -6.14 -13.68
N ASN A 13 -13.09 -7.17 -14.04
CA ASN A 13 -13.58 -8.52 -14.24
C ASN A 13 -12.83 -9.49 -13.32
N GLU A 14 -13.56 -10.10 -12.37
CA GLU A 14 -12.99 -11.03 -11.39
C GLU A 14 -12.46 -12.33 -12.05
N ASP A 15 -13.06 -12.77 -13.16
CA ASP A 15 -12.68 -14.00 -13.85
C ASP A 15 -11.34 -13.83 -14.60
N THR A 16 -11.15 -12.69 -15.27
CA THR A 16 -9.94 -12.40 -16.06
C THR A 16 -8.88 -11.63 -15.27
N ASN A 17 -9.23 -11.08 -14.10
CA ASN A 17 -8.42 -10.12 -13.33
C ASN A 17 -8.04 -8.86 -14.14
N GLU A 18 -8.85 -8.49 -15.12
CA GLU A 18 -8.67 -7.28 -15.92
C GLU A 18 -9.28 -6.08 -15.19
N ILE A 19 -8.60 -4.94 -15.29
CA ILE A 19 -9.05 -3.66 -14.76
C ILE A 19 -8.53 -2.53 -15.66
N ALA A 20 -9.29 -1.45 -15.77
CA ALA A 20 -8.86 -0.25 -16.47
C ALA A 20 -7.62 0.35 -15.81
N LYS A 21 -6.73 0.94 -16.61
CA LYS A 21 -5.59 1.69 -16.07
C LYS A 21 -6.09 2.93 -15.31
N PRO A 22 -5.50 3.26 -14.15
CA PRO A 22 -5.90 4.46 -13.40
C PRO A 22 -5.92 5.74 -14.25
N SER A 23 -4.95 5.93 -15.15
CA SER A 23 -4.88 7.10 -16.04
C SER A 23 -6.04 7.15 -17.04
N GLU A 24 -6.37 6.04 -17.67
CA GLU A 24 -7.50 5.91 -18.61
C GLU A 24 -8.84 6.16 -17.92
N LEU A 25 -9.01 5.60 -16.71
CA LEU A 25 -10.19 5.86 -15.89
C LEU A 25 -10.28 7.34 -15.52
N LEU A 26 -9.19 7.97 -15.07
CA LEU A 26 -9.16 9.39 -14.70
C LEU A 26 -9.54 10.30 -15.88
N VAL A 27 -9.02 10.03 -17.08
CA VAL A 27 -9.40 10.77 -18.30
C VAL A 27 -10.90 10.61 -18.60
N SER A 28 -11.43 9.40 -18.45
CA SER A 28 -12.85 9.11 -18.66
C SER A 28 -13.74 9.84 -17.64
N VAL A 29 -13.35 9.81 -16.37
CA VAL A 29 -14.05 10.54 -15.28
C VAL A 29 -14.04 12.04 -15.54
N ARG A 30 -12.89 12.64 -15.87
CA ARG A 30 -12.77 14.07 -16.19
C ARG A 30 -13.64 14.46 -17.38
N SER A 31 -13.65 13.64 -18.42
CA SER A 31 -14.49 13.87 -19.60
C SER A 31 -15.98 13.85 -19.24
N TYR A 32 -16.39 12.89 -18.40
CA TYR A 32 -17.77 12.80 -17.92
C TYR A 32 -18.15 13.99 -17.03
N MET A 33 -17.25 14.45 -16.17
CA MET A 33 -17.44 15.63 -15.35
C MET A 33 -17.62 16.89 -16.20
N ASN A 34 -16.79 17.09 -17.21
CA ASN A 34 -16.90 18.22 -18.13
C ASN A 34 -18.28 18.26 -18.81
N VAL A 35 -18.77 17.12 -19.28
CA VAL A 35 -20.11 17.02 -19.89
C VAL A 35 -21.21 17.34 -18.87
N LEU A 36 -21.15 16.78 -17.66
CA LEU A 36 -22.14 17.05 -16.61
C LEU A 36 -22.14 18.51 -16.18
N GLN A 37 -20.99 19.17 -16.16
CA GLN A 37 -20.91 20.59 -15.83
C GLN A 37 -21.61 21.47 -16.88
N THR A 38 -21.64 21.06 -18.15
CA THR A 38 -22.44 21.79 -19.16
C THR A 38 -23.94 21.75 -18.92
N VAL A 39 -24.46 20.76 -18.17
CA VAL A 39 -25.89 20.63 -17.85
C VAL A 39 -26.38 21.79 -16.97
N GLU A 40 -25.49 22.36 -16.15
CA GLU A 40 -25.77 23.52 -15.30
C GLU A 40 -26.24 24.74 -16.10
N ASN A 41 -25.83 24.84 -17.37
CA ASN A 41 -26.28 25.91 -18.28
C ASN A 41 -27.73 25.76 -18.73
N TYR A 42 -28.30 24.55 -18.65
CA TYR A 42 -29.64 24.23 -19.14
C TYR A 42 -30.64 23.97 -18.00
N VAL A 43 -30.15 23.58 -16.83
CA VAL A 43 -30.98 23.26 -15.67
C VAL A 43 -30.31 23.82 -14.41
N HIS A 44 -31.09 24.49 -13.55
CA HIS A 44 -30.63 24.99 -12.25
C HIS A 44 -30.36 23.85 -11.25
N ILE A 45 -29.31 23.08 -11.49
CA ILE A 45 -28.82 22.00 -10.64
C ILE A 45 -27.39 22.32 -10.22
N ASP A 46 -27.10 22.24 -8.93
CA ASP A 46 -25.74 22.32 -8.39
C ASP A 46 -24.98 21.02 -8.68
N ILE A 47 -24.28 20.99 -9.81
CA ILE A 47 -23.46 19.85 -10.24
C ILE A 47 -22.26 19.64 -9.31
N THR A 48 -21.74 20.71 -8.70
CA THR A 48 -20.63 20.62 -7.74
C THR A 48 -21.00 19.75 -6.55
N ARG A 49 -22.21 19.93 -5.99
CA ARG A 49 -22.71 19.06 -4.91
C ARG A 49 -22.88 17.61 -5.35
N VAL A 50 -23.28 17.36 -6.59
CA VAL A 50 -23.37 16.00 -7.14
C VAL A 50 -21.99 15.36 -7.21
N PHE A 51 -20.97 16.08 -7.67
CA PHE A 51 -19.59 15.58 -7.71
C PHE A 51 -19.05 15.29 -6.31
N ASN A 52 -19.21 16.21 -5.37
CA ASN A 52 -18.73 16.03 -4.00
C ASN A 52 -19.35 14.77 -3.36
N ASN A 53 -20.66 14.55 -3.53
CA ASN A 53 -21.31 13.37 -2.98
C ASN A 53 -20.85 12.07 -3.67
N CYS A 54 -20.78 12.06 -5.00
CA CYS A 54 -20.49 10.84 -5.74
C CYS A 54 -19.01 10.45 -5.65
N LEU A 55 -18.09 11.39 -5.90
CA LEU A 55 -16.66 11.12 -5.92
C LEU A 55 -16.13 10.83 -4.51
N LEU A 56 -16.59 11.55 -3.48
CA LEU A 56 -16.17 11.28 -2.10
C LEU A 56 -16.58 9.88 -1.67
N GLN A 57 -17.79 9.42 -2.02
CA GLN A 57 -18.20 8.03 -1.74
C GLN A 57 -17.28 7.01 -2.40
N GLN A 58 -16.76 7.27 -3.60
CA GLN A 58 -15.85 6.36 -4.30
C GLN A 58 -14.47 6.22 -3.66
N THR A 59 -14.14 7.06 -2.67
CA THR A 59 -12.91 6.98 -1.88
C THR A 59 -13.00 6.04 -0.67
N GLN A 60 -14.20 5.56 -0.34
CA GLN A 60 -14.46 4.70 0.82
C GLN A 60 -14.44 3.22 0.43
N GLN A 61 -14.50 2.28 1.38
CA GLN A 61 -14.56 0.84 1.06
C GLN A 61 -15.86 0.45 0.35
N LEU A 62 -16.98 0.98 0.84
CA LEU A 62 -18.33 0.73 0.33
C LEU A 62 -19.01 2.06 0.06
N ASP A 63 -19.87 2.09 -0.95
CA ASP A 63 -20.72 3.25 -1.20
C ASP A 63 -21.94 3.27 -0.26
N SER A 64 -22.78 4.30 -0.40
CA SER A 64 -24.01 4.43 0.40
C SER A 64 -25.05 3.32 0.20
N GLN A 65 -24.90 2.48 -0.82
CA GLN A 65 -25.74 1.31 -1.10
C GLN A 65 -25.09 -0.01 -0.67
N GLY A 66 -23.87 0.03 -0.13
CA GLY A 66 -23.12 -1.17 0.27
C GLY A 66 -22.36 -1.84 -0.88
N GLU A 67 -22.21 -1.16 -2.02
CA GLU A 67 -21.48 -1.69 -3.18
C GLU A 67 -19.99 -1.34 -3.12
N LYS A 68 -19.13 -2.18 -3.72
CA LYS A 68 -17.69 -1.91 -3.82
C LYS A 68 -17.43 -0.66 -4.65
N THR A 69 -16.56 0.21 -4.14
CA THR A 69 -16.15 1.45 -4.79
C THR A 69 -14.92 1.28 -5.68
N ILE A 70 -14.56 2.32 -6.44
CA ILE A 70 -13.27 2.42 -7.14
C ILE A 70 -12.10 2.15 -6.19
N ALA A 71 -12.08 2.76 -5.00
CA ALA A 71 -11.00 2.57 -4.02
C ALA A 71 -10.87 1.10 -3.59
N ALA A 72 -11.99 0.44 -3.29
CA ALA A 72 -11.98 -0.96 -2.90
C ALA A 72 -11.54 -1.90 -4.03
N ILE A 73 -12.02 -1.66 -5.25
CA ILE A 73 -11.69 -2.50 -6.41
C ILE A 73 -10.20 -2.41 -6.74
N TYR A 74 -9.62 -1.20 -6.84
CA TYR A 74 -8.18 -1.07 -7.07
C TYR A 74 -7.36 -1.59 -5.90
N THR A 75 -7.80 -1.37 -4.65
CA THR A 75 -7.10 -1.92 -3.48
C THR A 75 -6.99 -3.43 -3.56
N GLN A 76 -8.10 -4.12 -3.88
CA GLN A 76 -8.13 -5.56 -4.07
C GLN A 76 -7.23 -6.00 -5.23
N TRP A 77 -7.30 -5.31 -6.37
CA TRP A 77 -6.50 -5.67 -7.54
C TRP A 77 -4.99 -5.53 -7.27
N TYR A 78 -4.53 -4.42 -6.69
CA TYR A 78 -3.10 -4.27 -6.37
C TYR A 78 -2.61 -5.31 -5.36
N SER A 79 -3.39 -5.64 -4.32
CA SER A 79 -2.97 -6.60 -3.30
C SER A 79 -3.03 -8.05 -3.80
N GLU A 80 -4.14 -8.46 -4.43
CA GLU A 80 -4.41 -9.87 -4.75
C GLU A 80 -3.96 -10.28 -6.16
N VAL A 81 -3.84 -9.32 -7.10
CA VAL A 81 -3.49 -9.59 -8.49
C VAL A 81 -2.04 -9.21 -8.77
N LEU A 82 -1.66 -7.95 -8.54
CA LEU A 82 -0.30 -7.45 -8.84
C LEU A 82 0.73 -7.98 -7.84
N LEU A 83 0.60 -7.66 -6.55
CA LEU A 83 1.61 -8.00 -5.54
C LEU A 83 1.71 -9.51 -5.27
N ARG A 84 0.61 -10.25 -5.46
CA ARG A 84 0.63 -11.71 -5.40
C ARG A 84 1.50 -12.33 -6.51
N ARG A 85 1.49 -11.74 -7.71
CA ARG A 85 2.34 -12.20 -8.83
C ARG A 85 3.80 -11.79 -8.65
N VAL A 86 4.08 -10.65 -8.01
CA VAL A 86 5.44 -10.28 -7.58
C VAL A 86 6.01 -11.34 -6.64
N SER A 87 5.21 -11.81 -5.69
CA SER A 87 5.60 -12.89 -4.76
C SER A 87 5.89 -14.22 -5.46
N GLY A 88 5.34 -14.42 -6.66
CA GLY A 88 5.62 -15.58 -7.53
C GLY A 88 6.89 -15.46 -8.37
N GLY A 89 7.61 -14.34 -8.30
CA GLY A 89 8.91 -14.14 -8.97
C GLY A 89 8.83 -13.68 -10.44
N ASN A 90 7.63 -13.45 -10.98
CA ASN A 90 7.46 -13.05 -12.39
C ASN A 90 7.56 -11.53 -12.61
N ILE A 91 7.45 -10.75 -11.53
CA ILE A 91 7.46 -9.29 -11.54
C ILE A 91 8.46 -8.83 -10.49
N VAL A 92 9.22 -7.78 -10.77
CA VAL A 92 10.15 -7.17 -9.81
C VAL A 92 9.95 -5.68 -9.72
N PHE A 93 10.32 -5.10 -8.57
CA PHE A 93 10.35 -3.66 -8.41
C PHE A 93 11.68 -3.09 -8.93
N SER A 94 11.61 -2.16 -9.88
CA SER A 94 12.78 -1.47 -10.42
C SER A 94 12.90 -0.07 -9.84
N MET A 95 13.94 0.16 -9.02
CA MET A 95 14.23 1.49 -8.46
C MET A 95 14.52 2.53 -9.55
N ASN A 96 15.15 2.12 -10.65
CA ASN A 96 15.53 3.03 -11.74
C ASN A 96 14.31 3.52 -12.52
N GLN A 97 13.33 2.65 -12.73
CA GLN A 97 12.09 2.99 -13.44
C GLN A 97 10.99 3.48 -12.49
N ARG A 98 11.17 3.33 -11.17
CA ARG A 98 10.16 3.60 -10.15
C ARG A 98 8.82 2.94 -10.50
N SER A 99 8.87 1.66 -10.87
CA SER A 99 7.72 0.88 -11.32
C SER A 99 7.97 -0.62 -11.12
N PHE A 100 6.91 -1.42 -11.18
CA PHE A 100 6.99 -2.87 -11.24
C PHE A 100 7.09 -3.35 -12.69
N VAL A 101 8.07 -4.20 -12.96
CA VAL A 101 8.47 -4.62 -14.30
C VAL A 101 8.33 -6.14 -14.39
N SER A 102 7.83 -6.63 -15.51
CA SER A 102 7.77 -8.08 -15.76
C SER A 102 9.17 -8.60 -16.13
N LEU A 103 9.56 -9.73 -15.54
CA LEU A 103 10.80 -10.44 -15.90
C LEU A 103 10.59 -11.52 -16.96
N THR A 104 9.34 -11.95 -17.17
CA THR A 104 9.01 -13.06 -18.06
C THR A 104 8.67 -12.53 -19.45
N SER A 105 8.93 -13.36 -20.47
CA SER A 105 8.56 -13.02 -21.85
C SER A 105 7.04 -12.79 -21.98
N GLU A 106 6.67 -11.91 -22.91
CA GLU A 106 5.28 -11.53 -23.21
C GLU A 106 4.34 -12.75 -23.27
N GLY A 107 3.19 -12.68 -22.58
CA GLY A 107 2.12 -13.69 -22.64
C GLY A 107 1.96 -14.61 -21.42
N THR A 108 2.87 -14.57 -20.44
CA THR A 108 2.72 -15.33 -19.18
C THR A 108 1.88 -14.61 -18.12
N ILE A 109 1.83 -13.29 -18.18
CA ILE A 109 1.03 -12.43 -17.30
C ILE A 109 -0.02 -11.74 -18.18
N PRO A 110 -1.30 -11.71 -17.77
CA PRO A 110 -2.38 -11.15 -18.59
C PRO A 110 -2.34 -9.63 -18.75
N PHE A 111 -1.42 -8.94 -18.06
CA PHE A 111 -1.26 -7.49 -18.12
C PHE A 111 0.22 -7.11 -17.97
N ASN A 112 0.56 -5.89 -18.42
CA ASN A 112 1.88 -5.31 -18.21
C ASN A 112 1.91 -4.55 -16.88
N PRO A 113 2.68 -4.98 -15.85
CA PRO A 113 2.70 -4.32 -14.55
C PRO A 113 3.18 -2.86 -14.58
N GLU A 114 3.97 -2.50 -15.58
CA GLU A 114 4.48 -1.13 -15.73
C GLU A 114 3.35 -0.14 -16.01
N GLU A 115 2.34 -0.57 -16.77
CA GLU A 115 1.17 0.23 -17.15
C GLU A 115 0.14 0.41 -16.03
N TYR A 116 0.44 -0.09 -14.83
CA TYR A 116 -0.40 0.08 -13.64
C TYR A 116 0.38 0.62 -12.44
N SER A 117 1.70 0.57 -12.45
CA SER A 117 2.51 0.84 -11.25
C SER A 117 3.58 1.91 -11.43
N ASP A 118 3.67 2.52 -12.61
CA ASP A 118 4.53 3.67 -12.81
C ASP A 118 4.03 4.89 -12.00
N VAL A 119 4.84 5.94 -12.00
CA VAL A 119 4.53 7.18 -11.28
C VAL A 119 3.26 7.87 -11.81
N ASN A 120 2.97 7.77 -13.11
CA ASN A 120 1.82 8.43 -13.71
C ASN A 120 0.51 7.74 -13.30
N GLU A 121 0.49 6.41 -13.33
CA GLU A 121 -0.64 5.59 -12.95
C GLU A 121 -0.93 5.71 -11.45
N LEU A 122 0.09 5.69 -10.60
CA LEU A 122 -0.12 5.86 -9.16
C LEU A 122 -0.52 7.29 -8.77
N ARG A 123 -0.10 8.32 -9.52
CA ARG A 123 -0.65 9.68 -9.37
C ARG A 123 -2.11 9.76 -9.82
N ALA A 124 -2.45 9.12 -10.95
CA ALA A 124 -3.83 9.08 -11.42
C ALA A 124 -4.74 8.34 -10.42
N LEU A 125 -4.26 7.23 -9.86
CA LEU A 125 -4.94 6.51 -8.77
C LEU A 125 -5.13 7.41 -7.55
N ALA A 126 -4.07 8.10 -7.10
CA ALA A 126 -4.14 9.00 -5.96
C ALA A 126 -5.14 10.16 -6.18
N GLU A 127 -5.27 10.65 -7.42
CA GLU A 127 -6.27 11.66 -7.74
C GLU A 127 -7.71 11.10 -7.74
N LEU A 128 -7.90 9.86 -8.19
CA LEU A 128 -9.20 9.19 -8.21
C LEU A 128 -9.72 8.87 -6.81
N ILE A 129 -8.86 8.31 -5.95
CA ILE A 129 -9.28 7.74 -4.65
C ILE A 129 -8.89 8.62 -3.45
N GLY A 130 -8.05 9.63 -3.67
CA GLY A 130 -7.65 10.61 -2.67
C GLY A 130 -6.96 10.03 -1.41
N PRO A 131 -6.77 10.86 -0.37
CA PRO A 131 -6.17 10.42 0.89
C PRO A 131 -6.92 9.26 1.55
N TYR A 132 -8.24 9.22 1.47
CA TYR A 132 -9.05 8.16 2.09
C TYR A 132 -8.81 6.81 1.44
N GLY A 133 -8.89 6.72 0.10
CA GLY A 133 -8.64 5.48 -0.61
C GLY A 133 -7.18 5.05 -0.54
N MET A 134 -6.23 6.01 -0.58
CA MET A 134 -4.81 5.70 -0.41
C MET A 134 -4.47 5.24 1.01
N LYS A 135 -5.18 5.74 2.03
CA LYS A 135 -5.12 5.23 3.41
C LYS A 135 -5.66 3.80 3.48
N GLN A 136 -6.80 3.51 2.86
CA GLN A 136 -7.34 2.14 2.78
C GLN A 136 -6.34 1.19 2.12
N LEU A 137 -5.82 1.53 0.94
CA LEU A 137 -4.80 0.74 0.24
C LEU A 137 -3.62 0.47 1.17
N SER A 138 -3.13 1.53 1.80
CA SER A 138 -2.04 1.49 2.78
C SER A 138 -2.31 0.55 3.95
N GLU A 139 -3.51 0.56 4.53
CA GLU A 139 -3.91 -0.33 5.62
C GLU A 139 -3.96 -1.80 5.16
N THR A 140 -4.51 -2.09 3.97
CA THR A 140 -4.50 -3.43 3.38
C THR A 140 -3.08 -3.94 3.17
N LEU A 141 -2.17 -3.11 2.66
CA LEU A 141 -0.77 -3.48 2.51
C LEU A 141 -0.10 -3.78 3.86
N MET A 142 -0.33 -2.96 4.88
CA MET A 142 0.22 -3.21 6.22
C MET A 142 -0.34 -4.47 6.87
N TRP A 143 -1.60 -4.80 6.60
CA TRP A 143 -2.21 -6.05 7.05
C TRP A 143 -1.48 -7.27 6.47
N HIS A 144 -1.15 -7.24 5.17
CA HIS A 144 -0.36 -8.30 4.54
C HIS A 144 1.06 -8.40 5.12
N ILE A 145 1.72 -7.25 5.39
CA ILE A 145 3.03 -7.24 6.05
C ILE A 145 2.94 -7.87 7.44
N ALA A 146 1.96 -7.47 8.25
CA ALA A 146 1.77 -8.02 9.58
C ALA A 146 1.61 -9.54 9.54
N SER A 147 0.89 -10.06 8.53
CA SER A 147 0.73 -11.51 8.33
C SER A 147 2.07 -12.19 8.01
N GLN A 148 2.92 -11.57 7.18
CA GLN A 148 4.27 -12.08 6.93
C GLN A 148 5.15 -12.04 8.19
N VAL A 149 5.02 -11.00 9.02
CA VAL A 149 5.78 -10.88 10.28
C VAL A 149 5.36 -11.95 11.28
N VAL A 150 4.08 -12.30 11.36
CA VAL A 150 3.60 -13.41 12.21
C VAL A 150 4.25 -14.74 11.79
N GLU A 151 4.33 -15.01 10.48
CA GLU A 151 4.99 -16.23 9.98
C GLU A 151 6.51 -16.21 10.20
N LEU A 152 7.15 -15.05 10.04
CA LEU A 152 8.57 -14.86 10.37
C LEU A 152 8.86 -15.12 11.86
N LYS A 153 7.98 -14.67 12.77
CA LYS A 153 8.09 -14.96 14.21
C LYS A 153 8.05 -16.46 14.49
N LYS A 154 7.19 -17.22 13.80
CA LYS A 154 7.14 -18.70 13.93
C LYS A 154 8.45 -19.36 13.48
N LEU A 155 9.06 -18.86 12.41
CA LEU A 155 10.35 -19.36 11.92
C LEU A 155 11.50 -19.03 12.90
N ALA A 156 11.48 -17.84 13.51
CA ALA A 156 12.44 -17.46 14.53
C ALA A 156 12.28 -18.31 15.80
N ASP A 157 11.05 -18.56 16.23
CA ASP A 157 10.77 -19.41 17.40
C ASP A 157 11.21 -20.87 17.18
N ALA A 158 10.94 -21.43 16.00
CA ALA A 158 11.38 -22.78 15.63
C ALA A 158 12.92 -22.95 15.62
N ASN A 159 13.67 -21.85 15.47
CA ASN A 159 15.13 -21.86 15.45
C ASN A 159 15.74 -21.14 16.68
N LYS A 160 14.95 -20.85 17.71
CA LYS A 160 15.31 -19.95 18.82
C LYS A 160 16.63 -20.30 19.50
N GLU A 161 16.81 -21.57 19.89
CA GLU A 161 18.03 -22.02 20.57
C GLU A 161 19.28 -21.82 19.71
N VAL A 162 19.19 -22.18 18.42
CA VAL A 162 20.28 -22.01 17.46
C VAL A 162 20.59 -20.52 17.30
N LEU A 163 19.56 -19.67 17.08
CA LEU A 163 19.73 -18.23 16.91
C LEU A 163 20.35 -17.55 18.14
N ILE A 164 20.02 -17.98 19.36
CA ILE A 164 20.67 -17.49 20.61
C ILE A 164 22.16 -17.87 20.63
N LEU A 165 22.50 -19.10 20.27
CA LEU A 165 23.90 -19.54 20.20
C LEU A 165 24.68 -18.77 19.14
N LEU A 166 24.08 -18.51 17.98
CA LEU A 166 24.67 -17.68 16.92
C LEU A 166 24.90 -16.24 17.40
N ARG A 167 23.91 -15.64 18.07
CA ARG A 167 24.00 -14.27 18.59
C ARG A 167 25.04 -14.12 19.71
N THR A 168 25.31 -15.15 20.49
CA THR A 168 26.27 -15.11 21.61
C THR A 168 27.68 -15.53 21.23
N ASN A 169 27.86 -16.28 20.14
CA ASN A 169 29.17 -16.77 19.66
C ASN A 169 29.52 -16.23 18.27
N PHE A 170 29.12 -14.99 17.97
CA PHE A 170 29.39 -14.33 16.68
C PHE A 170 30.89 -14.12 16.40
N ASP A 171 31.72 -14.19 17.44
CA ASP A 171 33.18 -14.04 17.42
C ASP A 171 33.92 -15.36 17.15
N LYS A 172 33.23 -16.51 17.07
CA LYS A 172 33.80 -17.85 16.87
C LYS A 172 33.37 -18.46 15.53
N PRO A 173 34.17 -18.33 14.47
CA PRO A 173 33.79 -18.77 13.11
C PRO A 173 33.43 -20.25 12.99
N GLU A 174 34.14 -21.13 13.71
CA GLU A 174 33.88 -22.58 13.66
C GLU A 174 32.52 -22.93 14.27
N VAL A 175 32.20 -22.36 15.43
CA VAL A 175 30.90 -22.55 16.09
C VAL A 175 29.77 -21.97 15.23
N MET A 176 29.98 -20.78 14.65
CA MET A 176 29.03 -20.14 13.75
C MET A 176 28.72 -21.01 12.53
N LYS A 177 29.74 -21.59 11.90
CA LYS A 177 29.59 -22.48 10.73
C LYS A 177 28.83 -23.76 11.06
N GLU A 178 29.07 -24.36 12.22
CA GLU A 178 28.37 -25.56 12.66
C GLU A 178 26.89 -25.29 13.00
N GLN A 179 26.62 -24.21 13.71
CA GLN A 179 25.27 -23.85 14.13
C GLN A 179 24.43 -23.34 12.95
N PHE A 180 25.03 -22.64 11.98
CA PHE A 180 24.32 -22.21 10.75
C PHE A 180 23.71 -23.39 9.99
N LYS A 181 24.40 -24.54 9.93
CA LYS A 181 23.90 -25.75 9.27
C LYS A 181 22.67 -26.36 9.95
N LYS A 182 22.38 -25.98 11.20
CA LYS A 182 21.22 -26.45 11.96
C LYS A 182 19.99 -25.56 11.77
N LEU A 183 20.13 -24.41 11.10
CA LEU A 183 19.00 -23.55 10.79
C LEU A 183 18.10 -24.22 9.76
N ASN A 184 16.80 -24.23 10.05
CA ASN A 184 15.79 -24.76 9.16
C ASN A 184 15.04 -23.62 8.46
N HIS A 185 14.63 -23.86 7.21
CA HIS A 185 13.77 -22.94 6.43
C HIS A 185 14.37 -21.54 6.20
N VAL A 186 15.69 -21.43 6.04
CA VAL A 186 16.38 -20.14 5.78
C VAL A 186 15.84 -19.46 4.52
N GLU A 187 15.55 -20.22 3.45
CA GLU A 187 14.96 -19.68 2.22
C GLU A 187 13.59 -19.05 2.46
N ASN A 188 12.76 -19.64 3.32
CA ASN A 188 11.44 -19.09 3.66
C ASN A 188 11.57 -17.74 4.39
N VAL A 189 12.59 -17.57 5.24
CA VAL A 189 12.87 -16.28 5.90
C VAL A 189 13.21 -15.22 4.84
N LEU A 190 14.12 -15.55 3.92
CA LEU A 190 14.52 -14.64 2.84
C LEU A 190 13.35 -14.28 1.92
N GLN A 191 12.54 -15.28 1.52
CA GLN A 191 11.38 -15.06 0.66
C GLN A 191 10.36 -14.14 1.34
N ARG A 192 10.01 -14.40 2.60
CA ARG A 192 9.04 -13.57 3.35
C ARG A 192 9.55 -12.15 3.59
N MET A 193 10.83 -11.99 3.94
CA MET A 193 11.44 -10.67 4.11
C MET A 193 11.47 -9.89 2.78
N THR A 194 11.69 -10.59 1.67
CA THR A 194 11.62 -10.00 0.31
C THR A 194 10.21 -9.53 -0.01
N ILE A 195 9.18 -10.34 0.29
CA ILE A 195 7.77 -9.96 0.12
C ILE A 195 7.44 -8.70 0.94
N VAL A 196 7.90 -8.63 2.20
CA VAL A 196 7.73 -7.43 3.03
C VAL A 196 8.37 -6.21 2.38
N GLY A 197 9.62 -6.33 1.92
CA GLY A 197 10.33 -5.24 1.24
C GLY A 197 9.64 -4.76 -0.04
N VAL A 198 9.11 -5.69 -0.83
CA VAL A 198 8.32 -5.39 -2.04
C VAL A 198 7.06 -4.59 -1.70
N ILE A 199 6.29 -5.03 -0.71
CA ILE A 199 5.04 -4.36 -0.32
C ILE A 199 5.34 -2.95 0.20
N LEU A 200 6.40 -2.80 1.00
CA LEU A 200 6.86 -1.49 1.47
C LEU A 200 7.29 -0.58 0.32
N SER A 201 7.97 -1.12 -0.69
CA SER A 201 8.40 -0.37 -1.87
C SER A 201 7.21 0.16 -2.67
N PHE A 202 6.20 -0.69 -2.90
CA PHE A 202 4.95 -0.28 -3.54
C PHE A 202 4.23 0.82 -2.73
N ARG A 203 4.11 0.65 -1.40
CA ARG A 203 3.54 1.68 -0.52
C ARG A 203 4.30 2.99 -0.61
N GLN A 204 5.63 2.96 -0.55
CA GLN A 204 6.45 4.17 -0.62
C GLN A 204 6.22 4.93 -1.93
N LEU A 205 6.13 4.20 -3.04
CA LEU A 205 5.84 4.79 -4.34
C LEU A 205 4.43 5.39 -4.38
N ALA A 206 3.42 4.66 -3.90
CA ALA A 206 2.04 5.14 -3.80
C ALA A 206 1.91 6.40 -2.93
N GLN A 207 2.58 6.42 -1.77
CA GLN A 207 2.56 7.57 -0.86
C GLN A 207 3.28 8.79 -1.45
N SER A 208 4.43 8.59 -2.13
CA SER A 208 5.09 9.67 -2.87
C SER A 208 4.18 10.27 -3.94
N CYS A 209 3.42 9.45 -4.67
CA CYS A 209 2.49 9.94 -5.67
C CYS A 209 1.29 10.68 -5.05
N LEU A 210 0.81 10.23 -3.88
CA LEU A 210 -0.20 10.95 -3.11
C LEU A 210 0.30 12.33 -2.70
N THR A 211 1.52 12.44 -2.16
CA THR A 211 2.10 13.73 -1.78
C THR A 211 2.17 14.68 -2.98
N ASP A 212 2.65 14.22 -4.14
CA ASP A 212 2.70 15.03 -5.36
C ASP A 212 1.31 15.60 -5.73
N VAL A 213 0.26 14.77 -5.64
CA VAL A 213 -1.12 15.21 -5.93
C VAL A 213 -1.63 16.21 -4.88
N LEU A 214 -1.36 15.97 -3.60
CA LEU A 214 -1.82 16.84 -2.52
C LEU A 214 -1.09 18.18 -2.50
N GLU A 215 0.19 18.23 -2.83
CA GLU A 215 0.94 19.47 -2.98
C GLU A 215 0.34 20.36 -4.07
N GLN A 216 -0.17 19.77 -5.15
CA GLN A 216 -0.84 20.53 -6.22
C GLN A 216 -2.26 20.96 -5.83
N ARG A 217 -3.00 20.11 -5.12
CA ARG A 217 -4.45 20.34 -4.86
C ARG A 217 -4.73 21.13 -3.58
N ILE A 218 -3.93 20.94 -2.53
CA ILE A 218 -4.10 21.55 -1.21
C ILE A 218 -2.76 22.05 -0.62
N PRO A 219 -1.98 22.88 -1.34
CA PRO A 219 -0.63 23.30 -0.94
C PRO A 219 -0.56 23.91 0.46
N PHE A 220 -1.56 24.72 0.85
CA PHE A 220 -1.59 25.37 2.16
C PHE A 220 -1.76 24.39 3.33
N LEU A 221 -2.53 23.31 3.12
CA LEU A 221 -2.69 22.27 4.13
C LEU A 221 -1.41 21.43 4.25
N VAL A 222 -0.82 21.04 3.12
CA VAL A 222 0.45 20.29 3.12
C VAL A 222 1.57 21.09 3.77
N SER A 223 1.70 22.38 3.45
CA SER A 223 2.68 23.27 4.08
C SER A 223 2.49 23.37 5.59
N SER A 224 1.24 23.48 6.06
CA SER A 224 0.94 23.49 7.50
C SER A 224 1.31 22.19 8.19
N ILE A 225 1.05 21.04 7.54
CA ILE A 225 1.41 19.71 8.06
C ILE A 225 2.93 19.55 8.14
N LEU A 226 3.66 20.01 7.11
CA LEU A 226 5.12 20.00 7.07
C LEU A 226 5.72 20.87 8.18
N ASP A 227 5.19 22.07 8.38
CA ASP A 227 5.65 22.98 9.44
C ASP A 227 5.43 22.37 10.83
N PHE A 228 4.24 21.79 11.06
CA PHE A 228 3.91 21.15 12.33
C PHE A 228 4.82 19.95 12.63
N ARG A 229 5.16 19.18 11.60
CA ARG A 229 6.08 18.05 11.70
C ARG A 229 7.50 18.49 12.09
N HIS A 230 8.01 19.59 11.53
CA HIS A 230 9.37 20.05 11.79
C HIS A 230 9.57 20.62 13.19
N HIS A 231 8.53 21.23 13.76
CA HIS A 231 8.60 21.95 15.03
C HIS A 231 8.09 21.15 16.24
N LEU A 232 8.05 19.81 16.15
CA LEU A 232 7.58 18.92 17.22
C LEU A 232 8.51 18.98 18.46
N PRO A 233 8.09 19.54 19.61
CA PRO A 233 9.00 19.87 20.72
C PRO A 233 9.52 18.67 21.54
N SER A 234 8.99 17.46 21.34
CA SER A 234 9.31 16.32 22.23
C SER A 234 9.29 14.94 21.57
N GLY A 235 9.21 14.89 20.23
CA GLY A 235 8.96 13.63 19.51
C GLY A 235 7.52 13.16 19.75
N ASP A 236 6.73 13.08 18.69
CA ASP A 236 5.27 12.84 18.69
C ASP A 236 4.81 11.70 19.64
N PRO A 237 4.46 12.00 20.91
CA PRO A 237 4.27 10.96 21.92
C PRO A 237 2.91 10.28 21.77
N MET A 238 1.93 10.99 21.20
CA MET A 238 0.61 10.46 20.90
C MET A 238 0.52 9.84 19.48
N LYS A 239 1.60 9.91 18.68
CA LYS A 239 1.66 9.43 17.28
C LYS A 239 0.65 10.09 16.33
N ILE A 240 -0.01 11.17 16.77
CA ILE A 240 -1.06 11.87 16.03
C ILE A 240 -0.46 12.61 14.84
N VAL A 241 0.70 13.24 15.04
CA VAL A 241 1.37 14.01 13.98
C VAL A 241 1.90 13.08 12.91
N SER A 242 2.40 11.91 13.31
CA SER A 242 2.88 10.85 12.44
C SER A 242 1.73 10.26 11.62
N GLU A 243 0.55 10.08 12.21
CA GLU A 243 -0.64 9.63 11.47
C GLU A 243 -1.09 10.69 10.47
N MET A 244 -1.18 11.96 10.87
CA MET A 244 -1.54 13.07 9.98
C MET A 244 -0.53 13.22 8.83
N THR A 245 0.77 13.13 9.13
CA THR A 245 1.86 13.18 8.16
C THR A 245 1.74 12.03 7.16
N SER A 246 1.53 10.80 7.65
CA SER A 246 1.37 9.62 6.80
C SER A 246 0.10 9.70 5.94
N ALA A 247 -0.98 10.30 6.43
CA ALA A 247 -2.21 10.51 5.66
C ALA A 247 -2.03 11.51 4.50
N ALA A 248 -1.05 12.42 4.61
CA ALA A 248 -0.63 13.31 3.54
C ALA A 248 0.45 12.70 2.61
N GLY A 249 0.76 11.42 2.79
CA GLY A 249 1.80 10.68 2.05
C GLY A 249 3.24 11.05 2.39
N LEU A 250 3.45 11.90 3.39
CA LEU A 250 4.77 12.30 3.82
C LEU A 250 5.46 11.16 4.57
N PRO A 251 6.76 10.93 4.33
CA PRO A 251 7.47 9.78 4.90
C PRO A 251 7.67 9.94 6.41
N CYS A 252 7.29 8.96 7.22
CA CYS A 252 7.49 8.95 8.66
C CYS A 252 8.70 8.09 9.06
N LYS A 253 9.44 8.48 10.11
CA LYS A 253 10.55 7.67 10.65
C LYS A 253 10.05 6.33 11.20
N VAL A 254 8.88 6.35 11.83
CA VAL A 254 8.18 5.16 12.32
C VAL A 254 6.78 5.20 11.72
N ASP A 255 6.43 4.17 10.95
CA ASP A 255 5.16 4.11 10.25
C ASP A 255 4.01 3.80 11.24
N PRO A 256 3.05 4.73 11.44
CA PRO A 256 1.96 4.54 12.40
C PRO A 256 0.99 3.43 11.95
N THR A 257 0.74 3.28 10.65
CA THR A 257 -0.14 2.25 10.10
C THR A 257 0.46 0.87 10.30
N LEU A 258 1.79 0.73 10.11
CA LEU A 258 2.49 -0.53 10.35
C LEU A 258 2.46 -0.91 11.83
N ILE A 259 2.69 0.04 12.74
CA ILE A 259 2.58 -0.22 14.18
C ILE A 259 1.19 -0.75 14.53
N PHE A 260 0.14 -0.12 14.00
CA PHE A 260 -1.23 -0.53 14.26
C PHE A 260 -1.49 -1.95 13.75
N ALA A 261 -1.08 -2.26 12.52
CA ALA A 261 -1.24 -3.59 11.93
C ALA A 261 -0.47 -4.69 12.68
N LEU A 262 0.76 -4.40 13.13
CA LEU A 262 1.55 -5.36 13.92
C LEU A 262 0.96 -5.60 15.31
N LYS A 263 0.33 -4.59 15.91
CA LYS A 263 -0.37 -4.72 17.20
C LYS A 263 -1.66 -5.50 17.07
N SER A 264 -2.43 -5.30 16.00
CA SER A 264 -3.72 -5.97 15.82
C SER A 264 -3.61 -7.47 15.54
N GLN A 265 -2.50 -7.91 14.94
CA GLN A 265 -2.22 -9.33 14.68
C GLN A 265 -1.34 -9.99 15.75
N LYS A 266 -1.15 -9.35 16.91
CA LYS A 266 -0.32 -9.90 17.99
C LYS A 266 -1.05 -11.09 18.65
N PRO A 267 -0.47 -12.31 18.67
CA PRO A 267 -1.00 -13.42 19.47
C PRO A 267 -0.82 -13.14 20.97
N GLU A 268 -1.74 -13.63 21.82
CA GLU A 268 -1.81 -13.35 23.28
C GLU A 268 -0.63 -13.89 24.12
N THR A 269 0.43 -14.44 23.51
CA THR A 269 1.52 -15.08 24.26
C THR A 269 2.53 -14.03 24.74
N GLU A 270 2.49 -13.70 26.03
CA GLU A 270 3.26 -12.59 26.65
C GLU A 270 4.74 -12.90 26.95
N GLY A 271 5.17 -14.16 26.91
CA GLY A 271 6.56 -14.55 27.20
C GLY A 271 7.42 -14.62 25.94
N ASP A 272 8.50 -13.84 25.87
CA ASP A 272 9.57 -13.84 24.84
C ASP A 272 9.37 -13.04 23.54
N GLU A 273 8.34 -12.18 23.42
CA GLU A 273 8.15 -11.40 22.20
C GLU A 273 9.36 -10.50 21.85
N HIS A 274 9.94 -9.80 22.83
CA HIS A 274 11.11 -8.95 22.58
C HIS A 274 12.33 -9.76 22.14
N LEU A 275 12.54 -10.94 22.74
CA LEU A 275 13.64 -11.83 22.36
C LEU A 275 13.45 -12.32 20.92
N LEU A 276 12.25 -12.78 20.56
CA LEU A 276 11.93 -13.22 19.20
C LEU A 276 12.15 -12.11 18.16
N VAL A 277 11.78 -10.87 18.49
CA VAL A 277 12.06 -9.71 17.62
C VAL A 277 13.56 -9.46 17.49
N CYS A 278 14.36 -9.66 18.53
CA CYS A 278 15.82 -9.54 18.44
C CYS A 278 16.52 -10.68 17.71
N LEU A 279 15.86 -11.84 17.56
CA LEU A 279 16.40 -13.01 16.87
C LEU A 279 16.01 -13.04 15.37
N LEU A 280 15.04 -12.22 14.98
CA LEU A 280 14.64 -11.98 13.59
C LEU A 280 15.53 -10.91 12.93
#